data_AF-A0A222G6R6-F1
#
_entry.id   AF-A0A222G6R6-F1
#
_cell.length_a   1.000
_cell.length_b   1.000
_cell.length_c   1.000
_cell.angle_alpha   90.00
_cell.angle_beta   90.00
_cell.angle_gamma   90.00
#
_symmetry.space_group_name_H-M   'P 1'
#
loop_
_entity.id
_entity.type
_entity.pdbx_description
1 polymer ?
#
loop_
_entity_poly.entity_id
_entity_poly.type
_entity_poly.pdbx_seq_one_letter_code
_entity_poly.pdbx_strand_id
1 'polypeptide(L)'
;MAKWLAITLFTMICFMVILLGLGYLLSENEKTTTVLKEQLAQQTQLNQKKIDQRNNLNAYAKAEAVADKVPKQSEAEIMQAFENTLINNLTCVTLAQCKIVTVKFKNTDCKLASNIIGVSQLKKIATHTITMDNCPRVEPQSELACQQNICSLVNIAN
;
A
#
# COMPACT_ATOMS: atom_id res chain seq x y z
N MET A 1 53.88 -54.03 -9.99
CA MET A 1 52.75 -53.26 -10.54
C MET A 1 51.56 -53.18 -9.57
N ALA A 2 51.02 -54.32 -9.08
CA ALA A 2 49.81 -54.34 -8.22
C ALA A 2 49.92 -53.55 -6.90
N LYS A 3 51.10 -53.51 -6.26
CA LYS A 3 51.32 -52.77 -5.00
C LYS A 3 51.15 -51.25 -5.16
N TRP A 4 51.57 -50.69 -6.28
CA TRP A 4 51.40 -49.27 -6.59
C TRP A 4 49.95 -48.94 -6.94
N LEU A 5 49.27 -49.85 -7.66
CA LEU A 5 47.83 -49.73 -7.97
C LEU A 5 46.95 -49.69 -6.71
N ALA A 6 47.27 -50.51 -5.70
CA ALA A 6 46.54 -50.51 -4.44
C ALA A 6 46.70 -49.20 -3.67
N ILE A 7 47.91 -48.63 -3.65
CA ILE A 7 48.19 -47.34 -3.01
C ILE A 7 47.43 -46.22 -3.71
N THR A 8 47.47 -46.16 -5.05
CA THR A 8 46.74 -45.12 -5.82
C THR A 8 45.23 -45.23 -5.69
N LEU A 9 44.70 -46.46 -5.57
CA LEU A 9 43.27 -46.68 -5.37
C LEU A 9 42.83 -46.17 -3.98
N PHE A 10 43.62 -46.47 -2.95
CA PHE A 10 43.35 -46.02 -1.59
C PHE A 10 43.40 -44.50 -1.47
N THR A 11 44.40 -43.84 -2.08
CA THR A 11 44.48 -42.37 -2.07
C THR A 11 43.32 -41.71 -2.81
N MET A 12 42.86 -42.27 -3.94
CA MET A 12 41.68 -41.78 -4.66
C MET A 12 40.40 -41.86 -3.82
N ILE A 13 40.21 -42.97 -3.09
CA ILE A 13 39.04 -43.15 -2.22
C ILE A 13 39.09 -42.16 -1.06
N CYS A 14 40.23 -42.02 -0.38
CA CYS A 14 40.39 -41.03 0.69
C CYS A 14 40.13 -39.60 0.20
N PHE A 15 40.62 -39.25 -0.99
CA PHE A 15 40.41 -37.94 -1.59
C PHE A 15 38.92 -37.67 -1.91
N MET A 16 38.22 -38.68 -2.44
CA MET A 16 36.77 -38.59 -2.68
C MET A 16 35.97 -38.35 -1.40
N VAL A 17 36.30 -39.04 -0.30
CA VAL A 17 35.63 -38.85 0.99
C VAL A 17 35.83 -37.42 1.50
N ILE A 18 37.05 -36.87 1.37
CA ILE A 18 37.35 -35.48 1.78
C ILE A 18 36.56 -34.48 0.93
N LEU A 19 36.51 -34.64 -0.40
CA LEU A 19 35.76 -33.75 -1.28
C LEU A 19 34.25 -33.79 -1.00
N LEU A 20 33.70 -34.98 -0.75
CA LEU A 20 32.27 -35.13 -0.40
C LEU A 20 31.97 -34.51 0.97
N GLY A 21 32.85 -34.70 1.96
CA GLY A 21 32.71 -34.07 3.27
C GLY A 21 32.75 -32.54 3.21
N LEU A 22 33.68 -31.97 2.45
CA LEU A 22 33.77 -30.52 2.25
C LEU A 22 32.57 -29.98 1.47
N GLY A 23 32.15 -30.67 0.40
CA GLY A 23 30.96 -30.28 -0.38
C GLY A 23 29.68 -30.31 0.45
N TYR A 24 29.54 -31.31 1.32
CA TYR A 24 28.42 -31.43 2.25
C TYR A 24 28.42 -30.29 3.28
N LEU A 25 29.57 -30.01 3.91
CA LEU A 25 29.72 -28.91 4.87
C LEU A 25 29.46 -27.52 4.25
N LEU A 26 29.89 -27.28 3.00
CA LEU A 26 29.58 -26.04 2.29
C LEU A 26 28.07 -25.93 2.01
N SER A 27 27.45 -27.00 1.52
CA SER A 27 26.00 -27.00 1.21
C SER A 27 25.15 -26.73 2.46
N GLU A 28 25.55 -27.25 3.61
CA GLU A 28 24.83 -27.03 4.87
C GLU A 28 25.04 -25.61 5.43
N ASN A 29 26.24 -25.05 5.26
CA ASN A 29 26.50 -23.63 5.57
C ASN A 29 25.71 -22.67 4.66
N GLU A 30 25.60 -22.97 3.36
CA GLU A 30 24.78 -22.18 2.45
C GLU A 30 23.32 -22.20 2.86
N LYS A 31 22.75 -23.38 3.17
CA LYS A 31 21.36 -23.49 3.63
C LYS A 31 21.09 -22.70 4.90
N THR A 32 21.97 -22.80 5.90
CA THR A 32 21.83 -22.08 7.18
C THR A 32 21.94 -20.57 6.99
N THR A 33 22.84 -20.11 6.11
CA THR A 33 23.03 -18.68 5.85
C THR A 33 21.90 -18.09 5.01
N THR A 34 21.25 -18.88 4.14
CA THR A 34 20.14 -18.41 3.31
C THR A 34 18.90 -18.13 4.14
N VAL A 35 18.56 -19.01 5.09
CA VAL A 35 17.43 -18.81 6.02
C VAL A 35 17.68 -17.59 6.91
N LEU A 36 18.91 -17.40 7.41
CA LEU A 36 19.22 -16.27 8.28
C LEU A 36 19.21 -14.93 7.50
N LYS A 37 19.65 -14.92 6.23
CA LYS A 37 19.53 -13.74 5.35
C LYS A 37 18.07 -13.40 5.04
N GLU A 38 17.23 -14.40 4.84
CA GLU A 38 15.80 -14.20 4.56
C GLU A 38 15.08 -13.61 5.78
N GLN A 39 15.38 -14.10 6.98
CA GLN A 39 14.85 -13.55 8.23
C GLN A 39 15.34 -12.12 8.50
N LEU A 40 16.63 -11.82 8.27
CA LEU A 40 17.15 -10.45 8.41
C LEU A 40 16.54 -9.49 7.37
N ALA A 41 16.36 -9.94 6.13
CA ALA A 41 15.71 -9.15 5.09
C ALA A 41 14.26 -8.84 5.45
N GLN A 42 13.54 -9.84 5.96
CA GLN A 42 12.16 -9.67 6.42
C GLN A 42 12.07 -8.73 7.62
N GLN A 43 12.96 -8.86 8.61
CA GLN A 43 12.99 -7.99 9.79
C GLN A 43 13.37 -6.55 9.43
N THR A 44 14.30 -6.36 8.48
CA THR A 44 14.68 -5.03 7.99
C THR A 44 13.52 -4.38 7.26
N GLN A 45 12.81 -5.11 6.39
CA GLN A 45 11.61 -4.59 5.72
C GLN A 45 10.48 -4.25 6.71
N LEU A 46 10.30 -5.06 7.76
CA LEU A 46 9.25 -4.85 8.75
C LEU A 46 9.57 -3.64 9.65
N ASN A 47 10.85 -3.45 10.00
CA ASN A 47 11.31 -2.24 10.69
C ASN A 47 11.24 -1.00 9.80
N GLN A 48 11.58 -1.10 8.52
CA GLN A 48 11.45 0.00 7.55
C GLN A 48 9.99 0.44 7.47
N LYS A 49 9.05 -0.51 7.29
CA LYS A 49 7.60 -0.23 7.28
C LYS A 49 7.12 0.41 8.59
N LYS A 50 7.62 -0.03 9.75
CA LYS A 50 7.30 0.58 11.05
C LYS A 50 7.85 2.00 11.19
N ILE A 51 9.05 2.27 10.68
CA ILE A 51 9.65 3.61 10.67
C ILE A 51 8.89 4.52 9.70
N ASP A 52 8.56 4.04 8.50
CA ASP A 52 7.76 4.80 7.52
C ASP A 52 6.36 5.10 8.04
N GLN A 53 5.74 4.15 8.75
CA GLN A 53 4.45 4.35 9.41
C GLN A 53 4.56 5.37 10.55
N ARG A 54 5.60 5.29 11.40
CA ARG A 54 5.83 6.30 12.45
C ARG A 54 6.13 7.68 11.89
N ASN A 55 6.92 7.78 10.83
CA ASN A 55 7.23 9.03 10.16
C ASN A 55 5.98 9.63 9.51
N ASN A 56 5.10 8.80 8.92
CA ASN A 56 3.80 9.26 8.45
C ASN A 56 2.91 9.75 9.60
N LEU A 57 2.80 9.01 10.71
CA LEU A 57 2.01 9.47 11.86
C LEU A 57 2.56 10.78 12.46
N ASN A 58 3.88 10.92 12.55
CA ASN A 58 4.51 12.15 13.02
C ASN A 58 4.35 13.31 12.02
N ALA A 59 4.32 13.04 10.72
CA ALA A 59 3.97 14.04 9.71
C ALA A 59 2.50 14.46 9.81
N TYR A 60 1.58 13.56 10.16
CA TYR A 60 0.20 13.89 10.49
C TYR A 60 0.10 14.74 11.77
N ALA A 61 0.79 14.35 12.85
CA ALA A 61 0.80 15.11 14.11
C ALA A 61 1.46 16.49 13.96
N LYS A 62 2.45 16.63 13.07
CA LYS A 62 3.09 17.92 12.76
C LYS A 62 2.25 18.77 11.80
N ALA A 63 1.44 18.16 10.92
CA ALA A 63 0.49 18.88 10.06
C ALA A 63 -0.66 19.50 10.87
N GLU A 64 -1.07 18.90 11.98
CA GLU A 64 -2.05 19.49 12.90
C GLU A 64 -1.48 20.69 13.69
N ALA A 65 -0.16 20.77 13.86
CA ALA A 65 0.52 21.90 14.51
C ALA A 65 0.91 23.05 13.55
N VAL A 66 0.71 22.88 12.24
CA VAL A 66 0.89 23.94 11.21
C VAL A 66 -0.46 24.22 10.55
N ALA A 67 -1.51 24.32 11.35
CA ALA A 67 -2.77 24.96 10.95
C ALA A 67 -2.67 26.48 11.15
N ASP A 68 -1.63 27.10 10.59
CA ASP A 68 -1.64 28.53 10.39
C ASP A 68 -0.75 28.83 9.18
N LYS A 69 -1.31 29.55 8.20
CA LYS A 69 -0.75 29.85 6.85
C LYS A 69 -0.98 28.78 5.78
N VAL A 70 -2.26 28.48 5.52
CA VAL A 70 -2.68 28.08 4.17
C VAL A 70 -2.50 29.31 3.26
N PRO A 71 -1.69 29.25 2.18
CA PRO A 71 -1.72 30.29 1.15
C PRO A 71 -3.15 30.33 0.61
N LYS A 72 -3.76 31.51 0.50
CA LYS A 72 -5.13 31.69 -0.01
C LYS A 72 -5.25 31.11 -1.41
N GLN A 73 -5.51 29.81 -1.54
CA GLN A 73 -5.95 29.21 -2.77
C GLN A 73 -7.31 29.81 -3.09
N SER A 74 -7.47 30.21 -4.34
CA SER A 74 -8.75 30.69 -4.85
C SER A 74 -9.80 29.59 -4.76
N GLU A 75 -11.08 29.96 -4.64
CA GLU A 75 -12.18 28.99 -4.61
C GLU A 75 -12.16 28.07 -5.85
N ALA A 76 -11.73 28.60 -7.00
CA ALA A 76 -11.56 27.86 -8.25
C ALA A 76 -10.49 26.76 -8.16
N GLU A 77 -9.34 27.04 -7.54
CA GLU A 77 -8.28 26.04 -7.34
C GLU A 77 -8.71 24.93 -6.38
N ILE A 78 -9.46 25.27 -5.34
CA ILE A 78 -10.01 24.30 -4.38
C ILE A 78 -11.04 23.41 -5.08
N MET A 79 -11.92 23.99 -5.90
CA MET A 79 -12.91 23.22 -6.68
C MET A 79 -12.24 22.30 -7.70
N GLN A 80 -11.25 22.81 -8.43
CA GLN A 80 -10.49 22.01 -9.40
C GLN A 80 -9.74 20.86 -8.72
N ALA A 81 -9.15 21.11 -7.54
CA ALA A 81 -8.50 20.05 -6.76
C ALA A 81 -9.51 18.99 -6.30
N PHE A 82 -10.72 19.42 -5.90
CA PHE A 82 -11.81 18.52 -5.53
C PHE A 82 -12.23 17.62 -6.70
N GLU A 83 -12.53 18.20 -7.86
CA GLU A 83 -12.93 17.48 -9.07
C GLU A 83 -11.86 16.49 -9.53
N ASN A 84 -10.61 16.94 -9.63
CA ASN A 84 -9.49 16.10 -10.03
C ASN A 84 -9.29 14.94 -9.05
N THR A 85 -9.39 15.20 -7.75
CA THR A 85 -9.26 14.17 -6.72
C THR A 85 -10.40 13.17 -6.82
N LEU A 86 -11.63 13.63 -7.05
CA LEU A 86 -12.77 12.75 -7.22
C LEU A 86 -12.57 11.87 -8.45
N ILE A 87 -12.43 12.46 -9.64
CA ILE A 87 -12.34 11.74 -10.94
C ILE A 87 -11.22 10.70 -10.94
N ASN A 88 -10.03 11.06 -10.47
CA ASN A 88 -8.87 10.17 -10.51
C ASN A 88 -8.93 9.03 -9.47
N ASN A 89 -9.86 9.10 -8.52
CA ASN A 89 -9.98 8.12 -7.43
C ASN A 89 -11.39 7.52 -7.32
N LEU A 90 -12.12 7.43 -8.43
CA LEU A 90 -13.35 6.64 -8.52
C LEU A 90 -13.10 5.18 -8.86
N THR A 91 -11.91 4.82 -9.37
CA THR A 91 -11.66 3.49 -9.91
C THR A 91 -11.60 2.41 -8.83
N CYS A 92 -12.14 1.24 -9.16
CA CYS A 92 -12.17 0.07 -8.29
C CYS A 92 -12.00 -1.24 -9.07
N VAL A 93 -11.44 -2.24 -8.40
CA VAL A 93 -11.43 -3.64 -8.86
C VAL A 93 -12.50 -4.45 -8.14
N THR A 94 -12.76 -4.13 -6.87
CA THR A 94 -13.75 -4.80 -6.03
C THR A 94 -14.51 -3.80 -5.17
N LEU A 95 -15.71 -4.18 -4.73
CA LEU A 95 -16.54 -3.37 -3.82
C LEU A 95 -15.81 -3.00 -2.52
N ALA A 96 -14.90 -3.85 -2.03
CA ALA A 96 -14.13 -3.59 -0.81
C ALA A 96 -13.27 -2.30 -0.89
N GLN A 97 -12.94 -1.85 -2.09
CA GLN A 97 -12.17 -0.64 -2.34
C GLN A 97 -13.04 0.63 -2.32
N CYS A 98 -14.37 0.50 -2.34
CA CYS A 98 -15.30 1.63 -2.40
C CYS A 98 -15.84 2.00 -1.01
N LYS A 99 -16.00 3.29 -0.78
CA LYS A 99 -16.56 3.86 0.44
C LYS A 99 -17.46 5.04 0.11
N ILE A 100 -18.47 5.25 0.96
CA ILE A 100 -19.24 6.49 0.98
C ILE A 100 -18.44 7.52 1.76
N VAL A 101 -18.19 8.67 1.14
CA VAL A 101 -17.58 9.83 1.76
C VAL A 101 -18.60 10.97 1.83
N THR A 102 -18.67 11.62 2.99
CA THR A 102 -19.40 12.89 3.16
C THR A 102 -18.41 14.02 3.03
N VAL A 103 -18.54 14.84 1.99
CA VAL A 103 -17.73 16.03 1.74
C VAL A 103 -18.51 17.24 2.22
N LYS A 104 -17.90 18.04 3.09
CA LYS A 104 -18.53 19.20 3.71
C LYS A 104 -18.19 20.45 2.91
N PHE A 105 -19.21 21.10 2.38
CA PHE A 105 -19.11 22.43 1.78
C PHE A 105 -19.67 23.47 2.75
N LYS A 106 -19.42 24.75 2.46
CA LYS A 106 -19.89 25.86 3.31
C LYS A 106 -21.41 25.87 3.52
N ASN A 107 -22.16 25.44 2.51
CA ASN A 107 -23.62 25.51 2.46
C ASN A 107 -24.32 24.13 2.49
N THR A 108 -23.59 23.02 2.31
CA THR A 108 -24.19 21.68 2.18
C THR A 108 -23.17 20.55 2.39
N ASP A 109 -23.67 19.35 2.70
CA ASP A 109 -22.87 18.13 2.81
C ASP A 109 -23.22 17.17 1.66
N CYS A 110 -22.28 16.89 0.76
CA CYS A 110 -22.49 15.93 -0.33
C CYS A 110 -22.03 14.53 0.08
N LYS A 111 -22.88 13.52 -0.14
CA LYS A 111 -22.50 12.10 -0.02
C LYS A 111 -22.15 11.55 -1.39
N LEU A 112 -20.96 10.95 -1.50
CA LEU A 112 -20.39 10.48 -2.76
C LEU A 112 -19.79 9.09 -2.56
N ALA A 113 -19.75 8.27 -3.62
CA ALA A 113 -18.91 7.08 -3.64
C ALA A 113 -17.51 7.44 -4.16
N SER A 114 -16.48 6.89 -3.54
CA SER A 114 -15.09 7.01 -3.98
C SER A 114 -14.28 5.82 -3.49
N ASN A 115 -13.12 5.58 -4.09
CA ASN A 115 -12.23 4.56 -3.57
C ASN A 115 -11.54 5.02 -2.27
N ILE A 116 -10.90 4.09 -1.56
CA ILE A 116 -10.24 4.36 -0.28
C ILE A 116 -9.18 5.49 -0.38
N ILE A 117 -8.48 5.60 -1.51
CA ILE A 117 -7.45 6.63 -1.75
C ILE A 117 -8.13 8.00 -1.88
N GLY A 118 -9.17 8.10 -2.70
CA GLY A 118 -9.94 9.32 -2.92
C GLY A 118 -10.57 9.83 -1.64
N VAL A 119 -11.13 8.95 -0.80
CA VAL A 119 -11.68 9.33 0.52
C VAL A 119 -10.62 10.03 1.38
N SER A 120 -9.38 9.55 1.37
CA SER A 120 -8.28 10.14 2.14
C SER A 120 -7.84 11.48 1.57
N GLN A 121 -7.78 11.60 0.24
CA GLN A 121 -7.38 12.84 -0.43
C GLN A 121 -8.45 13.93 -0.33
N LEU A 122 -9.74 13.59 -0.52
CA LEU A 122 -10.87 14.51 -0.41
C LEU A 122 -10.97 15.18 0.97
N LYS A 123 -10.63 14.45 2.04
CA LYS A 123 -10.59 15.00 3.41
C LYS A 123 -9.55 16.09 3.62
N LYS A 124 -8.52 16.16 2.77
CA LYS A 124 -7.43 17.15 2.86
C LYS A 124 -7.75 18.44 2.12
N ILE A 125 -8.80 18.45 1.30
CA ILE A 125 -9.19 19.62 0.52
C ILE A 125 -10.09 20.50 1.39
N ALA A 126 -9.81 21.80 1.43
CA ALA A 126 -10.56 22.77 2.22
C ALA A 126 -11.94 23.12 1.61
N THR A 127 -12.72 22.11 1.22
CA THR A 127 -14.06 22.26 0.61
C THR A 127 -15.06 23.01 1.50
N HIS A 128 -14.84 23.02 2.82
CA HIS A 128 -15.65 23.77 3.78
C HIS A 128 -15.61 25.30 3.60
N THR A 129 -14.64 25.82 2.83
CA THR A 129 -14.53 27.27 2.56
C THR A 129 -15.32 27.69 1.32
N ILE A 130 -15.68 26.76 0.44
CA ILE A 130 -16.37 27.03 -0.83
C ILE A 130 -17.82 26.54 -0.79
N THR A 131 -18.66 27.14 -1.63
CA THR A 131 -20.05 26.71 -1.80
C THR A 131 -20.18 25.67 -2.90
N MET A 132 -21.10 24.72 -2.73
CA MET A 132 -21.49 23.75 -3.76
C MET A 132 -22.93 24.03 -4.16
N ASP A 133 -23.16 24.27 -5.46
CA ASP A 133 -24.49 24.61 -5.97
C ASP A 133 -25.43 23.40 -5.94
N ASN A 134 -24.93 22.24 -6.37
CA ASN A 134 -25.72 21.02 -6.47
C ASN A 134 -24.94 19.80 -5.92
N CYS A 135 -25.52 19.12 -4.94
CA CYS A 135 -25.11 17.76 -4.57
C CYS A 135 -26.05 16.74 -5.23
N PRO A 136 -25.54 15.60 -5.72
CA PRO A 136 -26.40 14.49 -6.09
C PRO A 136 -27.18 14.00 -4.86
N ARG A 137 -28.50 13.82 -5.02
CA ARG A 137 -29.32 13.20 -3.98
C ARG A 137 -29.00 11.71 -3.92
N VAL A 138 -28.60 11.25 -2.75
CA VAL A 138 -28.43 9.82 -2.47
C VAL A 138 -29.75 9.30 -1.92
N GLU A 139 -30.33 8.30 -2.58
CA GLU A 139 -31.55 7.66 -2.11
C GLU A 139 -31.29 6.84 -0.84
N PRO A 140 -32.28 6.69 0.07
CA PRO A 140 -32.10 5.94 1.31
C PRO A 140 -31.73 4.46 1.09
N GLN A 141 -32.16 3.90 -0.04
CA GLN A 141 -31.95 2.51 -0.47
C GLN A 141 -30.74 2.35 -1.42
N SER A 142 -29.86 3.34 -1.49
CA SER A 142 -28.64 3.25 -2.31
C SER A 142 -27.58 2.37 -1.65
N GLU A 143 -27.04 1.41 -2.40
CA GLU A 143 -25.89 0.61 -2.01
C GLU A 143 -24.62 1.01 -2.77
N LEU A 144 -23.48 0.76 -2.16
CA LEU A 144 -22.20 0.87 -2.85
C LEU A 144 -22.06 -0.27 -3.85
N ALA A 145 -21.65 0.05 -5.07
CA ALA A 145 -21.26 -0.92 -6.07
C ALA A 145 -19.95 -0.53 -6.74
N CYS A 146 -19.21 -1.53 -7.22
CA CYS A 146 -18.14 -1.34 -8.19
C CYS A 146 -18.68 -1.77 -9.55
N GLN A 147 -19.27 -0.83 -10.30
CA GLN A 147 -19.81 -1.07 -11.63
C GLN A 147 -18.90 -0.45 -12.67
N GLN A 148 -18.57 -1.19 -13.73
CA GLN A 148 -17.68 -0.71 -14.80
C GLN A 148 -16.32 -0.20 -14.27
N ASN A 149 -15.81 -0.83 -13.21
CA ASN A 149 -14.58 -0.43 -12.49
C ASN A 149 -14.65 0.98 -11.86
N ILE A 150 -15.86 1.47 -11.54
CA ILE A 150 -16.11 2.77 -10.92
C ILE A 150 -16.94 2.55 -9.64
N CYS A 151 -16.50 3.17 -8.54
CA CYS A 151 -17.25 3.23 -7.29
C CYS A 151 -18.48 4.11 -7.47
N SER A 152 -19.66 3.50 -7.35
CA SER A 152 -20.93 4.16 -7.60
C SER A 152 -21.93 3.85 -6.49
N LEU A 153 -22.92 4.73 -6.34
CA LEU A 153 -24.12 4.48 -5.56
C LEU A 153 -25.20 3.97 -6.51
N VAL A 154 -25.64 2.74 -6.32
CA VAL A 154 -26.69 2.12 -7.14
C VAL A 154 -27.97 2.03 -6.33
N ASN A 155 -29.10 2.28 -6.98
CA ASN A 155 -30.40 2.10 -6.38
C ASN A 155 -30.80 0.62 -6.47
N ILE A 156 -31.24 0.04 -5.36
CA ILE A 156 -31.74 -1.36 -5.30
C ILE A 156 -33.27 -1.41 -5.44
N ALA A 157 -33.91 -0.34 -5.89
CA ALA A 157 -35.31 -0.38 -6.26
C ALA A 157 -35.51 -1.39 -7.41
N ASN A 158 -36.05 -2.56 -7.07
CA ASN A 158 -36.62 -3.53 -8.00
C ASN A 158 -37.73 -2.90 -8.85
#